data_AF-A0A0S9N302-F1
#
_entry.id   AF-A0A0S9N302-F1
#
_cell.length_a   1.000
_cell.length_b   1.000
_cell.length_c   1.000
_cell.angle_alpha   90.00
_cell.angle_beta   90.00
_cell.angle_gamma   90.00
#
_symmetry.space_group_name_H-M   'P 1'
#
loop_
_entity.id
_entity.type
_entity.pdbx_description
1 polymer ?
#
loop_
_entity_poly.entity_id
_entity_poly.type
_entity_poly.pdbx_seq_one_letter_code
_entity_poly.pdbx_strand_id
1 'polypeptide(L)' 'MEVWPDNERALALFQRVGTRWAYPTMGAVPLGLRWEAIYPLMDRLGLCNAEWDDLHSCLMAMEQSALKTMRDFAPKPKP' A
#
# COMPACT_ATOMS: atom_id res chain seq x y z
N MET A 1 8.42 7.58 13.91
CA MET A 1 8.64 6.56 12.87
C MET A 1 10.01 6.82 12.30
N GLU A 2 10.95 5.94 12.62
CA GLU A 2 12.32 6.01 12.12
C GLU A 2 12.29 5.56 10.67
N VAL A 3 12.33 6.52 9.75
CA VAL A 3 12.39 6.23 8.32
C VAL A 3 13.87 6.04 8.01
N TRP A 4 14.32 4.78 7.92
CA TRP A 4 15.63 4.50 7.33
C TRP A 4 15.65 5.04 5.89
N PRO A 5 16.78 5.54 5.37
CA PRO A 5 16.87 6.13 4.03
C PRO A 5 16.31 5.24 2.92
N ASP A 6 16.35 3.92 3.10
CA ASP A 6 15.80 2.92 2.15
C ASP A 6 14.26 2.92 2.07
N ASN A 7 13.56 3.34 3.13
CA ASN A 7 12.10 3.30 3.20
C ASN A 7 11.42 4.59 2.74
N GLU A 8 12.17 5.70 2.55
CA GLU A 8 11.61 6.96 2.07
C GLU A 8 10.96 6.81 0.69
N ARG A 9 11.58 6.01 -0.18
CA ARG A 9 11.09 5.75 -1.54
C ARG A 9 9.78 4.97 -1.53
N ALA A 10 9.69 3.94 -0.68
CA ALA A 10 8.47 3.16 -0.47
C ALA A 10 7.34 4.05 0.07
N LEU A 11 7.64 4.91 1.06
CA LEU A 11 6.67 5.83 1.63
C LEU A 11 6.17 6.86 0.60
N ALA A 12 7.06 7.46 -0.18
CA ALA A 12 6.70 8.41 -1.22
C ALA A 12 5.84 7.78 -2.32
N LEU A 13 6.16 6.55 -2.73
CA LEU A 13 5.35 5.81 -3.69
C LEU A 13 3.99 5.45 -3.10
N PHE A 14 3.93 4.98 -1.85
CA PHE A 14 2.69 4.64 -1.15
C PHE A 14 1.77 5.86 -1.00
N GLN A 15 2.30 7.03 -0.64
CA GLN A 15 1.55 8.29 -0.61
C GLN A 15 0.99 8.68 -1.97
N ARG A 16 1.78 8.51 -3.05
CA ARG A 16 1.35 8.81 -4.42
C ARG A 16 0.30 7.82 -4.94
N VAL A 17 0.38 6.58 -4.50
CA VAL A 17 -0.58 5.52 -4.81
C VAL A 17 -1.88 5.69 -4.02
N GLY A 18 -1.83 6.30 -2.82
CA GLY A 18 -2.83 6.29 -1.73
C GLY A 18 -4.31 6.52 -2.05
N THR A 19 -4.67 6.92 -3.27
CA THR A 19 -6.06 7.01 -3.77
C THR A 19 -6.53 5.79 -4.56
N ARG A 20 -5.65 4.81 -4.84
CA ARG A 20 -5.91 3.66 -5.73
C ARG A 20 -6.24 2.37 -4.98
N TRP A 21 -7.22 2.46 -4.08
CA TRP A 21 -7.76 1.30 -3.39
C TRP A 21 -8.89 0.66 -4.19
N ALA A 22 -8.94 -0.68 -4.21
CA ALA A 22 -10.08 -1.43 -4.69
C ALA A 22 -11.12 -1.51 -3.57
N TYR A 23 -12.32 -1.00 -3.82
CA TYR A 23 -13.43 -1.07 -2.87
C TYR A 23 -14.45 -2.14 -3.28
N PRO A 24 -15.01 -2.91 -2.33
CA PRO A 24 -16.09 -3.84 -2.62
C PRO A 24 -17.40 -3.09 -2.87
N THR A 25 -18.35 -3.73 -3.56
CA THR A 25 -19.69 -3.15 -3.82
C THR A 25 -20.49 -2.92 -2.54
N MET A 26 -20.22 -3.69 -1.48
CA MET A 26 -20.83 -3.57 -0.15
C MET A 26 -19.71 -3.60 0.91
N GLY A 27 -19.67 -2.58 1.78
CA GLY A 27 -18.67 -2.43 2.84
C GLY A 27 -17.87 -1.13 2.75
N ALA A 28 -17.41 -0.64 3.89
CA ALA A 28 -16.70 0.65 3.99
C ALA A 28 -15.16 0.53 3.95
N VAL A 29 -14.63 -0.70 3.98
CA VAL A 29 -13.19 -0.97 4.02
C VAL A 29 -12.73 -1.45 2.64
N PRO A 30 -11.61 -0.93 2.10
CA PRO A 30 -11.07 -1.42 0.84
C PRO A 30 -10.58 -2.87 0.94
N LEU A 31 -10.60 -3.58 -0.18
CA LEU A 31 -10.06 -4.94 -0.31
C LEU A 31 -8.53 -4.96 -0.33
N GLY A 32 -7.93 -3.89 -0.86
CA GLY A 32 -6.49 -3.78 -1.08
C GLY A 32 -6.16 -2.70 -2.10
N LEU A 33 -4.88 -2.50 -2.35
CA LEU A 33 -4.36 -1.67 -3.40
C LEU A 33 -4.51 -2.34 -4.77
N ARG A 34 -4.67 -1.51 -5.80
CA ARG A 34 -4.65 -1.97 -7.19
C ARG A 34 -3.22 -2.17 -7.66
N TRP A 35 -2.67 -3.36 -7.42
CA TRP A 35 -1.30 -3.73 -7.76
C TRP A 35 -0.97 -3.54 -9.24
N GLU A 36 -1.94 -3.71 -10.14
CA GLU A 36 -1.75 -3.50 -11.58
C GLU A 36 -1.42 -2.05 -11.94
N ALA A 37 -1.83 -1.09 -11.09
CA ALA A 37 -1.47 0.31 -11.24
C ALA A 37 -0.14 0.68 -10.55
N ILE A 38 0.37 -0.19 -9.68
CA ILE A 38 1.59 0.04 -8.89
C ILE A 38 2.81 -0.48 -9.63
N TYR A 39 2.74 -1.68 -10.24
CA TYR A 39 3.89 -2.27 -10.95
C TYR A 39 4.49 -1.34 -12.02
N PRO A 40 3.71 -0.65 -12.88
CA PRO A 40 4.29 0.30 -13.84
C PRO A 40 4.99 1.50 -13.19
N LEU A 41 4.60 1.88 -11.97
CA LEU A 41 5.27 2.96 -11.23
C LEU A 41 6.57 2.47 -10.60
N MET A 42 6.61 1.22 -10.12
CA MET A 42 7.83 0.57 -9.63
C MET A 42 8.83 0.37 -10.77
N ASP A 43 8.38 -0.11 -11.93
CA ASP A 43 9.25 -0.35 -13.08
C ASP A 43 9.90 0.93 -13.62
N ARG A 44 9.20 2.08 -13.51
CA ARG A 44 9.75 3.40 -13.88
C ARG A 44 10.90 3.86 -12.99
N LEU A 45 11.11 3.24 -11.83
CA LEU A 45 12.22 3.58 -10.94
C LEU A 45 13.56 2.98 -11.41
N GLY A 46 13.54 2.03 -12.36
CA GLY A 46 14.75 1.45 -12.93
C GLY A 46 15.63 0.72 -11.90
N LEU A 47 15.00 0.13 -10.89
CA LEU A 47 15.66 -0.55 -9.77
C LEU A 47 16.30 -1.88 -10.22
N CYS A 48 17.33 -2.33 -9.51
CA CYS A 48 17.78 -3.71 -9.65
C CYS A 48 16.78 -4.68 -9.00
N ASN A 49 16.87 -5.98 -9.33
CA ASN A 49 15.93 -6.99 -8.85
C ASN A 49 15.81 -7.00 -7.31
N ALA A 50 16.93 -6.90 -6.58
CA ALA A 50 16.92 -6.91 -5.12
C ALA A 50 16.19 -5.69 -4.54
N GLU A 51 16.47 -4.49 -5.04
CA GLU A 51 15.78 -3.26 -4.62
C GLU A 51 14.29 -3.28 -4.98
N TRP A 52 13.93 -3.91 -6.11
CA TRP A 52 12.55 -4.08 -6.52
C TRP A 52 11.80 -5.02 -5.57
N ASP A 53 12.40 -6.16 -5.22
CA ASP A 53 11.84 -7.15 -4.29
C ASP A 53 11.68 -6.57 -2.87
N ASP A 54 12.65 -5.78 -2.42
CA ASP A 54 12.59 -5.07 -1.15
C ASP A 54 11.47 -4.02 -1.15
N LEU A 55 11.39 -3.19 -2.20
CA LEU A 55 10.32 -2.20 -2.35
C LEU A 55 8.95 -2.87 -2.38
N HIS A 56 8.80 -3.98 -3.10
CA HIS A 56 7.58 -4.77 -3.17
C HIS A 56 7.16 -5.26 -1.77
N SER A 57 8.11 -5.83 -1.03
CA SER A 57 7.88 -6.34 0.32
C SER A 57 7.48 -5.23 1.30
N CYS A 58 8.10 -4.06 1.21
CA CYS A 58 7.72 -2.88 1.99
C CYS A 58 6.30 -2.42 1.69
N LEU A 59 5.91 -2.35 0.41
CA LEU A 59 4.56 -1.95 0.02
C LEU A 59 3.49 -2.93 0.51
N MET A 60 3.77 -4.24 0.45
CA MET A 60 2.89 -5.28 1.00
C MET A 60 2.70 -5.12 2.51
N ALA A 61 3.78 -4.86 3.26
CA ALA A 61 3.70 -4.62 4.69
C ALA A 61 2.89 -3.36 5.02
N MET A 62 3.10 -2.26 4.28
CA MET A 62 2.34 -1.02 4.44
C MET A 62 0.85 -1.21 4.13
N GLU A 63 0.51 -1.95 3.06
CA GLU A 63 -0.87 -2.28 2.70
C GLU A 63 -1.55 -3.06 3.83
N GLN A 64 -0.92 -4.12 4.34
CA GLN A 64 -1.49 -4.94 5.42
C GLN A 64 -1.74 -4.11 6.69
N SER A 65 -0.78 -3.27 7.08
CA SER A 65 -0.93 -2.35 8.20
C SER A 65 -2.08 -1.36 7.97
N ALA A 66 -2.17 -0.76 6.78
CA ALA A 66 -3.23 0.17 6.43
C ALA A 66 -4.61 -0.50 6.43
N LEU A 67 -4.75 -1.69 5.84
CA LEU A 67 -6.00 -2.46 5.84
C LEU A 67 -6.43 -2.83 7.26
N LYS A 68 -5.49 -3.26 8.11
CA LYS A 68 -5.77 -3.55 9.51
C LYS A 68 -6.30 -2.30 10.22
N THR A 69 -5.61 -1.17 10.09
CA THR A 69 -6.02 0.10 10.67
C THR A 69 -7.40 0.53 10.15
N MET A 70 -7.63 0.53 8.84
CA MET A 70 -8.92 0.90 8.25
C MET A 70 -10.05 -0.01 8.77
N ARG A 71 -9.79 -1.31 8.97
CA ARG A 71 -10.75 -2.24 9.54
C ARG A 71 -11.03 -1.98 11.01
N ASP A 72 -10.00 -1.65 11.79
CA ASP A 72 -10.13 -1.36 13.22
C ASP A 72 -10.94 -0.07 13.47
N PHE A 73 -10.82 0.92 12.59
CA PHE A 73 -11.55 2.20 12.65
C PHE A 73 -12.86 2.22 11.85
N ALA A 74 -13.17 1.15 11.10
CA ALA A 74 -14.43 1.06 10.38
C ALA A 74 -15.61 1.06 11.37
N PRO A 75 -16.68 1.85 11.11
CA PRO A 75 -17.87 1.83 11.96
C PRO A 75 -18.44 0.41 11.97
N LYS A 76 -18.47 -0.20 13.16
CA LYS A 76 -19.05 -1.54 13.34
C LYS A 76 -20.57 -1.43 13.13
N PRO A 77 -21.19 -2.36 12.38
CA PRO A 77 -22.63 -2.39 12.28
C PRO A 77 -23.23 -2.48 13.68
N LYS A 78 -24.20 -1.61 13.99
CA LYS A 78 -24.96 -1.68 15.25
C LYS A 78 -25.73 -3.02 15.27
N PRO A 79 -25.75 -3.73 16.40
CA PRO A 79 -26.55 -4.94 16.56
C PRO A 79 -28.04 -4.66 16.43
#